data_AF-A0A4P5YBP2-F1
#
_entry.id   AF-A0A4P5YBP2-F1
#
_cell.length_a   1.000
_cell.length_b   1.000
_cell.length_c   1.000
_cell.angle_alpha   90.00
_cell.angle_beta   90.00
_cell.angle_gamma   90.00
#
_symmetry.space_group_name_H-M   'P 1'
#
loop_
_entity.id
_entity.type
_entity.pdbx_description
1 polymer ?
#
loop_
_entity_poly.entity_id
_entity_poly.type
_entity_poly.pdbx_seq_one_letter_code
_entity_poly.pdbx_strand_id
1 'polypeptide(L)'
;MEQQFEGTPQAEIRLEGRKLLRGDVANDWGSQLLWEIRRNGQVVATAPARANNSYEHADTTPGQYEVVLQMFKYEGYAKDPAGNFTKSKLVEVSNKVSYTVG
;
A
#
# COMPACT_ATOMS: atom_id res chain seq x y z
N MET A 1 8.51 -5.19 28.10
CA MET A 1 7.25 -5.19 27.34
C MET A 1 7.59 -5.58 25.92
N GLU A 2 7.46 -6.86 25.59
CA GLU A 2 7.62 -7.32 24.21
C GLU A 2 6.33 -6.94 23.47
N GLN A 3 6.40 -5.98 22.54
CA GLN A 3 5.31 -5.80 21.58
C GLN A 3 5.32 -7.02 20.67
N GLN A 4 4.54 -8.03 21.03
CA GLN A 4 4.10 -9.08 20.13
C GLN A 4 3.26 -8.42 19.04
N PHE A 5 3.84 -8.14 17.87
CA PHE A 5 3.09 -7.79 16.68
C PHE A 5 2.40 -9.06 16.14
N GLU A 6 1.38 -9.53 16.84
CA GLU A 6 0.55 -10.66 16.40
C GLU A 6 -0.57 -10.15 15.48
N GLY A 7 -0.44 -10.40 14.18
CA GLY A 7 -1.51 -10.15 13.20
C GLY A 7 -1.02 -9.74 11.82
N THR A 8 -1.85 -9.98 10.80
CA THR A 8 -1.66 -9.38 9.47
C THR A 8 -2.07 -7.90 9.55
N PRO A 9 -1.25 -6.94 9.08
CA PRO A 9 -1.59 -5.54 9.12
C PRO A 9 -2.87 -5.29 8.32
N GLN A 10 -3.71 -4.42 8.86
CA GLN A 10 -4.98 -4.10 8.24
C GLN A 10 -5.29 -2.61 8.39
N ALA A 11 -5.71 -1.99 7.31
CA ALA A 11 -6.13 -0.61 7.24
C ALA A 11 -7.42 -0.50 6.42
N GLU A 12 -8.22 0.52 6.72
CA GLU A 12 -9.32 0.93 5.85
C GLU A 12 -8.89 2.10 4.97
N ILE A 13 -9.29 2.06 3.71
CA ILE A 13 -9.15 3.19 2.77
C ILE A 13 -10.49 3.54 2.16
N ARG A 14 -10.66 4.83 1.84
CA ARG A 14 -11.89 5.39 1.30
C ARG A 14 -11.57 6.37 0.19
N LEU A 15 -12.53 6.58 -0.71
CA LEU A 15 -12.47 7.58 -1.76
C LEU A 15 -13.43 8.73 -1.44
N GLU A 16 -12.92 9.95 -1.56
CA GLU A 16 -13.70 11.19 -1.61
C GLU A 16 -13.44 11.85 -2.97
N GLY A 17 -14.30 11.57 -3.95
CA GLY A 17 -14.01 11.91 -5.34
C GLY A 17 -12.78 11.16 -5.85
N ARG A 18 -11.71 11.89 -6.22
CA ARG A 18 -10.40 11.33 -6.62
C ARG A 18 -9.40 11.23 -5.47
N LYS A 19 -9.73 11.78 -4.31
CA LYS A 19 -8.85 11.79 -3.15
C LYS A 19 -8.99 10.49 -2.38
N LEU A 20 -7.87 9.80 -2.18
CA LEU A 20 -7.76 8.62 -1.34
C LEU A 20 -7.47 9.05 0.09
N LEU A 21 -8.19 8.46 1.03
CA LEU A 21 -7.99 8.63 2.47
C LEU A 21 -7.70 7.28 3.10
N ARG A 22 -6.69 7.24 3.97
CA ARG A 22 -6.29 6.08 4.75
C ARG A 22 -6.62 6.30 6.23
N GLY A 23 -7.21 5.30 6.88
CA GLY A 23 -7.32 5.20 8.33
C GLY A 23 -6.07 4.57 8.97
N ASP A 24 -6.04 4.46 10.29
CA ASP A 24 -4.91 3.86 11.00
C ASP A 24 -4.63 2.41 10.56
N VAL A 25 -3.37 1.98 10.69
CA VAL A 25 -2.98 0.60 10.39
C VAL A 25 -2.95 -0.19 11.70
N ALA A 26 -3.85 -1.16 11.83
CA ALA A 26 -3.81 -2.14 12.91
C ALA A 26 -2.67 -3.15 12.66
N ASN A 27 -2.06 -3.66 13.73
CA ASN A 27 -0.94 -4.61 13.67
C ASN A 27 0.21 -4.14 12.76
N ASP A 28 0.48 -2.83 12.75
CA ASP A 28 1.47 -2.21 11.88
C ASP A 28 2.89 -2.75 12.16
N TRP A 29 3.51 -3.36 11.16
CA TRP A 29 4.89 -3.85 11.26
C TRP A 29 5.96 -2.75 11.26
N GLY A 30 5.59 -1.49 11.06
CA GLY A 30 6.52 -0.36 10.97
C GLY A 30 7.35 -0.32 9.67
N SER A 31 7.10 -1.21 8.72
CA SER A 31 7.83 -1.32 7.44
C SER A 31 7.25 -0.40 6.35
N GLN A 32 7.82 -0.38 5.14
CA GLN A 32 7.31 0.52 4.09
C GLN A 32 5.81 0.27 3.79
N LEU A 33 5.01 1.35 3.78
CA LEU A 33 3.60 1.36 3.41
C LEU A 33 3.43 2.19 2.14
N LEU A 34 2.80 1.61 1.12
CA LEU A 34 2.62 2.19 -0.21
C LEU A 34 1.16 2.15 -0.63
N TRP A 35 0.71 3.18 -1.33
CA TRP A 35 -0.42 3.09 -2.25
C TRP A 35 0.05 2.33 -3.50
N GLU A 36 -0.67 1.30 -3.91
CA GLU A 36 -0.55 0.70 -5.24
C GLU A 36 -1.77 1.11 -6.06
N ILE A 37 -1.53 1.70 -7.23
CA ILE A 37 -2.57 2.18 -8.14
C ILE A 37 -2.49 1.34 -9.42
N ARG A 38 -3.59 0.67 -9.74
CA ARG A 38 -3.75 -0.12 -10.95
C ARG A 38 -4.73 0.57 -11.89
N ARG A 39 -4.42 0.62 -13.18
CA ARG A 39 -5.33 1.05 -14.25
C ARG A 39 -5.58 -0.14 -15.16
N ASN A 40 -6.85 -0.52 -15.32
CA ASN A 40 -7.28 -1.69 -16.10
C ASN A 40 -6.49 -2.97 -15.71
N GLY A 41 -6.25 -3.16 -14.40
CA GLY A 41 -5.53 -4.32 -13.85
C GLY A 41 -4.00 -4.23 -13.87
N GLN A 42 -3.40 -3.22 -14.50
CA GLN A 42 -1.95 -3.04 -14.54
C GLN A 42 -1.50 -1.98 -13.54
N VAL A 43 -0.45 -2.23 -12.76
CA VAL A 43 0.15 -1.23 -11.86
C VAL A 43 0.70 -0.07 -12.70
N VAL A 44 0.19 1.13 -12.46
CA VAL A 44 0.61 2.36 -13.14
C VAL A 44 1.36 3.32 -12.23
N ALA A 45 1.18 3.20 -10.91
CA ALA A 45 1.91 4.00 -9.95
C ALA A 45 1.98 3.33 -8.57
N THR A 46 3.03 3.69 -7.83
CA THR A 46 3.13 3.46 -6.39
C THR A 46 3.50 4.77 -5.69
N ALA A 47 2.99 4.99 -4.48
CA ALA A 47 3.28 6.21 -3.71
C ALA A 47 3.43 5.92 -2.21
N PRO A 48 4.36 6.57 -1.49
CA PRO A 48 4.49 6.41 -0.04
C PRO A 48 3.20 6.83 0.70
N ALA A 49 2.75 5.99 1.64
CA ALA A 49 1.49 6.19 2.39
C ALA A 49 1.68 6.38 3.91
N ARG A 50 2.94 6.40 4.38
CA ARG A 50 3.26 6.63 5.81
C ARG A 50 3.17 8.09 6.22
N ALA A 51 3.76 8.99 5.42
CA ALA A 51 3.88 10.39 5.79
C ALA A 51 2.54 11.13 5.75
N ASN A 52 1.67 10.76 4.81
CA ASN A 52 0.39 11.42 4.60
C ASN A 52 -0.73 10.38 4.55
N ASN A 53 -1.82 10.66 5.28
CA ASN A 53 -3.02 9.83 5.28
C ASN A 53 -3.93 10.10 4.09
N SER A 54 -3.60 11.08 3.25
CA SER A 54 -4.33 11.37 2.01
C SER A 54 -3.42 11.39 0.80
N TYR A 55 -3.91 10.91 -0.33
CA TYR A 55 -3.21 10.92 -1.60
C TYR A 55 -4.20 11.15 -2.73
N GLU A 56 -3.82 11.95 -3.73
CA GLU A 56 -4.58 12.09 -4.97
C GLU A 56 -3.66 11.70 -6.12
N HIS A 57 -4.03 10.66 -6.85
CA HIS A 57 -3.27 10.24 -8.01
C HIS A 57 -3.49 11.26 -9.12
N ALA A 58 -2.43 11.78 -9.75
CA ALA A 58 -2.53 12.87 -10.72
C ALA A 58 -2.95 12.43 -12.13
N ASP A 59 -2.81 11.14 -12.48
CA ASP A 59 -3.16 10.65 -13.82
C ASP A 59 -4.67 10.84 -14.10
N THR A 60 -4.97 11.29 -15.31
CA THR A 60 -6.32 11.53 -15.83
C THR A 60 -6.59 10.75 -17.09
N THR A 61 -5.73 9.78 -17.43
CA THR A 61 -5.98 8.88 -18.56
C THR A 61 -7.29 8.12 -18.33
N PRO A 62 -8.18 8.00 -19.32
CA PRO A 62 -9.41 7.24 -19.16
C PRO A 62 -9.14 5.77 -18.82
N GLY A 63 -9.97 5.20 -17.94
CA GLY A 63 -9.86 3.83 -17.50
C GLY A 63 -10.44 3.58 -16.12
N GLN A 64 -10.49 2.30 -15.76
CA GLN A 64 -10.86 1.87 -14.42
C GLN A 64 -9.61 1.81 -13.56
N TYR A 65 -9.61 2.57 -12.47
CA TYR A 65 -8.57 2.56 -11.47
C TYR A 65 -8.99 1.72 -10.28
N GLU A 66 -8.06 0.93 -9.74
CA GLU A 66 -8.16 0.20 -8.47
C GLU A 66 -6.98 0.63 -7.60
N VAL A 67 -7.25 0.88 -6.31
CA VAL A 67 -6.24 1.30 -5.35
C VAL A 67 -6.30 0.42 -4.12
N VAL A 68 -5.13 0.04 -3.61
CA VAL A 68 -4.94 -0.72 -2.38
C VAL A 68 -3.70 -0.23 -1.64
N LEU A 69 -3.65 -0.41 -0.32
CA LEU A 69 -2.41 -0.26 0.43
C LEU A 69 -1.63 -1.56 0.43
N GLN A 70 -0.32 -1.46 0.22
CA GLN A 70 0.61 -2.55 0.39
C GLN A 70 1.64 -2.23 1.46
N MET A 71 1.96 -3.23 2.28
CA MET A 71 3.03 -3.15 3.27
C MET A 71 4.14 -4.13 2.93
N PHE A 72 5.37 -3.71 3.18
CA PHE A 72 6.53 -4.57 3.02
C PHE A 72 6.59 -5.62 4.13
N LYS A 73 6.62 -6.90 3.75
CA LYS A 73 6.80 -8.04 4.65
C LYS A 73 8.21 -8.57 4.52
N TYR A 74 8.93 -8.60 5.64
CA TYR A 74 10.16 -9.39 5.76
C TYR A 74 9.79 -10.86 5.98
N GLU A 75 10.19 -11.73 5.06
CA GLU A 75 10.05 -13.19 5.20
C GLU A 75 11.35 -13.84 5.68
N GLY A 76 12.46 -13.11 5.63
CA GLY A 76 13.72 -13.49 6.23
C GLY A 76 14.77 -12.38 6.14
N TYR A 77 15.79 -12.47 7.00
CA TYR A 77 16.87 -11.48 7.08
C TYR A 77 18.02 -11.72 6.09
N ALA A 78 17.87 -12.66 5.15
CA ALA A 78 18.88 -12.94 4.14
C ALA A 78 19.09 -11.69 3.26
N LYS A 79 20.36 -11.31 3.07
CA LYS A 79 20.77 -10.20 2.23
C LYS A 79 21.64 -10.67 1.07
N ASP A 80 21.53 -10.01 -0.07
CA ASP A 80 22.47 -10.17 -1.18
C ASP A 80 23.82 -9.50 -0.82
N PRO A 81 24.88 -9.69 -1.63
CA PRO A 81 26.16 -9.02 -1.40
C PRO A 81 26.09 -7.48 -1.42
N ALA A 82 25.02 -6.89 -1.98
CA ALA A 82 24.77 -5.45 -1.98
C ALA A 82 23.99 -4.97 -0.73
N GLY A 83 23.62 -5.89 0.17
CA GLY A 83 22.91 -5.58 1.41
C GLY A 83 21.38 -5.51 1.31
N ASN A 84 20.81 -5.84 0.15
CA ASN A 84 19.36 -5.85 -0.05
C ASN A 84 18.76 -7.13 0.51
N PHE A 85 17.61 -7.02 1.17
CA PHE A 85 16.86 -8.20 1.61
C PHE A 85 16.37 -9.00 0.41
N THR A 86 16.66 -10.30 0.39
CA THR A 86 16.29 -11.21 -0.72
C THR A 86 15.00 -11.98 -0.44
N LYS A 87 14.55 -12.00 0.82
CA LYS A 87 13.32 -12.67 1.26
C LYS A 87 12.33 -11.65 1.78
N SER A 88 11.70 -10.94 0.85
CA SER A 88 10.69 -9.95 1.16
C SER A 88 9.64 -9.84 0.06
N LYS A 89 8.44 -9.39 0.43
CA LYS A 89 7.37 -9.12 -0.52
C LYS A 89 6.50 -7.96 -0.07
N LEU A 90 5.76 -7.38 -1.01
CA LEU A 90 4.66 -6.48 -0.71
C LEU A 90 3.39 -7.32 -0.50
N VAL A 91 2.65 -7.04 0.56
CA VAL A 91 1.35 -7.67 0.83
C VAL A 91 0.27 -6.61 0.87
N GLU A 92 -0.89 -6.89 0.29
CA GLU A 92 -2.07 -6.02 0.40
C GLU A 92 -2.55 -6.03 1.86
N VAL A 93 -2.76 -4.84 2.42
CA VAL A 93 -3.12 -4.62 3.84
C VAL A 93 -4.35 -3.74 4.02
N SER A 94 -5.14 -3.53 2.98
CA SER A 94 -6.40 -2.80 3.08
C SER A 94 -7.49 -3.39 2.22
N ASN A 95 -8.73 -2.89 2.41
CA ASN A 95 -9.74 -3.01 1.37
C ASN A 95 -9.27 -2.32 0.08
N LYS A 96 -9.94 -2.66 -1.02
CA LYS A 96 -9.75 -2.02 -2.33
C LYS A 96 -10.81 -0.97 -2.54
N VAL A 97 -10.44 0.08 -3.26
CA VAL A 97 -11.36 1.11 -3.74
C VAL A 97 -11.10 1.34 -5.21
N SER A 98 -12.15 1.63 -5.97
CA SER A 98 -12.07 1.79 -7.41
C SER A 98 -12.79 3.06 -7.85
N TYR A 99 -12.27 3.70 -8.89
CA TYR A 99 -12.90 4.85 -9.54
C TYR A 99 -12.67 4.78 -11.05
N THR A 100 -13.53 5.43 -11.82
CA THR A 100 -13.40 5.52 -13.27
C THR A 100 -13.03 6.93 -13.67
N VAL A 101 -12.08 7.05 -14.59
CA VAL A 101 -11.83 8.29 -15.32
C VAL A 101 -12.38 8.09 -16.74
N GLY A 102 -13.24 9.01 -17.18
CA GLY A 102 -13.88 8.98 -18.50
C GLY A 102 -13.15 9.80 -19.54
#